data_AF-A0A673IW18-F1
#
_entry.id   AF-A0A673IW18-F1
#
_cell.length_a   1.000
_cell.length_b   1.000
_cell.length_c   1.000
_cell.angle_alpha   90.00
_cell.angle_beta   90.00
_cell.angle_gamma   90.00
#
_symmetry.space_group_name_H-M   'P 1'
#
loop_
_entity.id
_entity.type
_entity.pdbx_description
1 polymer ?
#
loop_
_entity_poly.entity_id
_entity_poly.type
_entity_poly.pdbx_seq_one_letter_code
_entity_poly.pdbx_strand_id
1 'polypeptide(L)'
;CLPFISPQFLSFLYKATHPTNRQEDWEYIIRFCDQINKDPQIAVRLLVHKIHSQEWEALQALTVLEVCMKNCGRRFHNEIARYSFLNELIKVVSPKVGVLPGR
;
A
#
# COMPACT_ATOMS: atom_id res chain seq x y z
N CYS A 1 19.02 10.75 4.46
CA CYS A 1 18.33 11.51 3.40
C CYS A 1 18.19 10.59 2.19
N LEU A 2 17.03 9.98 1.98
CA LEU A 2 16.81 8.93 0.96
C LEU A 2 16.87 9.54 -0.47
N PRO A 3 17.96 9.40 -1.23
CA PRO A 3 18.13 10.10 -2.50
C PRO A 3 17.64 9.30 -3.72
N PHE A 4 17.01 8.14 -3.52
CA PHE A 4 16.69 7.21 -4.62
C PHE A 4 15.20 6.99 -4.86
N ILE A 5 14.31 7.51 -4.00
CA ILE A 5 12.88 7.43 -4.28
C ILE A 5 12.56 8.57 -5.25
N SER A 6 12.18 8.25 -6.48
CA SER A 6 11.71 9.29 -7.38
C SER A 6 10.52 9.99 -6.72
N PRO A 7 10.53 11.33 -6.56
CA PRO A 7 9.43 12.05 -5.91
C PRO A 7 8.10 11.84 -6.65
N GLN A 8 8.18 11.49 -7.93
CA GLN A 8 7.05 11.14 -8.78
C GLN A 8 6.39 9.82 -8.36
N PHE A 9 7.16 8.79 -7.99
CA PHE A 9 6.63 7.50 -7.55
C PHE A 9 5.78 7.63 -6.28
N LEU A 10 6.27 8.38 -5.29
CA LEU A 10 5.52 8.75 -4.11
C LEU A 10 4.24 9.49 -4.50
N SER A 11 4.36 10.52 -5.35
CA SER A 11 3.23 11.33 -5.78
C SER A 11 2.10 10.50 -6.39
N PHE A 12 2.40 9.48 -7.20
CA PHE A 12 1.39 8.61 -7.78
C PHE A 12 0.57 7.88 -6.71
N LEU A 13 1.22 7.29 -5.70
CA LEU A 13 0.48 6.62 -4.62
C LEU A 13 -0.36 7.62 -3.81
N TYR A 14 0.21 8.77 -3.44
CA TYR A 14 -0.51 9.77 -2.65
C TYR A 14 -1.74 10.33 -3.38
N LYS A 15 -1.66 10.47 -4.71
CA LYS A 15 -2.79 10.90 -5.52
C LYS A 15 -3.81 9.78 -5.72
N ALA A 16 -3.37 8.54 -5.93
CA ALA A 16 -4.26 7.38 -6.05
C ALA A 16 -5.07 7.13 -4.75
N THR A 17 -4.45 7.35 -3.59
CA THR A 17 -5.05 7.13 -2.26
C THR A 17 -5.39 8.46 -1.56
N HIS A 18 -5.79 9.50 -2.30
CA HIS A 18 -6.08 10.79 -1.70
C HIS A 18 -7.48 10.75 -1.04
N PRO A 19 -7.65 11.25 0.21
CA PRO A 19 -8.91 11.11 0.95
C PRO A 19 -10.11 11.83 0.31
N THR A 20 -9.86 12.78 -0.60
CA THR A 20 -10.90 13.52 -1.32
C THR A 20 -11.36 12.83 -2.61
N ASN A 21 -10.69 11.75 -3.01
CA ASN A 21 -11.09 10.99 -4.20
C ASN A 21 -12.46 10.39 -3.95
N ARG A 22 -13.40 10.59 -4.87
CA ARG A 22 -14.74 10.00 -4.77
C ARG A 22 -14.81 8.58 -5.30
N GLN A 23 -13.81 8.19 -6.09
CA GLN A 23 -13.69 6.89 -6.74
C GLN A 23 -12.21 6.59 -7.00
N GLU A 24 -11.92 5.39 -7.49
CA GLU A 24 -10.58 4.94 -7.82
C GLU A 24 -9.99 5.78 -8.98
N ASP A 25 -8.78 6.32 -8.76
CA ASP A 25 -8.08 7.07 -9.79
C ASP A 25 -7.15 6.13 -10.58
N TRP A 26 -7.74 5.49 -11.59
CA TRP A 26 -7.07 4.50 -12.42
C TRP A 26 -5.83 5.03 -13.13
N GLU A 27 -5.76 6.33 -13.43
CA GLU A 27 -4.58 6.92 -14.05
C GLU A 27 -3.37 6.80 -13.12
N TYR A 28 -3.50 7.24 -11.87
CA TYR A 28 -2.40 7.16 -10.91
C TYR A 28 -2.11 5.74 -10.45
N ILE A 29 -3.12 4.87 -10.37
CA ILE A 29 -2.94 3.44 -10.06
C ILE A 29 -2.04 2.76 -11.10
N ILE A 30 -2.32 2.96 -12.40
CA ILE A 30 -1.53 2.37 -13.49
C ILE A 30 -0.11 2.94 -13.48
N ARG A 31 0.04 4.27 -13.31
CA ARG A 31 1.36 4.93 -13.23
C ARG A 31 2.20 4.40 -12.07
N PHE A 32 1.58 4.10 -10.93
CA PHE A 32 2.25 3.50 -9.80
C PHE A 32 2.70 2.06 -10.10
N CYS A 33 1.83 1.25 -10.73
CA CYS A 33 2.16 -0.12 -11.14
C CYS A 33 3.36 -0.20 -12.08
N ASP A 34 3.44 0.71 -13.07
CA ASP A 34 4.56 0.76 -14.03
C ASP A 34 5.91 1.01 -13.34
N GLN A 35 5.92 1.79 -12.27
CA GLN A 35 7.14 2.15 -11.55
C GLN A 35 7.53 1.14 -10.47
N ILE A 36 6.62 0.27 -10.03
CA ILE A 36 6.87 -0.68 -8.93
C ILE A 36 8.06 -1.60 -9.20
N ASN A 37 8.27 -1.99 -10.46
CA ASN A 37 9.31 -2.95 -10.83
C ASN A 37 10.73 -2.39 -10.67
N LYS A 38 10.88 -1.05 -10.57
CA LYS A 38 12.15 -0.39 -10.29
C LYS A 38 12.55 -0.61 -8.83
N ASP A 39 11.62 -0.35 -7.90
CA ASP A 39 11.88 -0.34 -6.46
C ASP A 39 10.74 -1.03 -5.66
N PRO A 40 10.56 -2.35 -5.77
CA PRO A 40 9.44 -3.06 -5.14
C PRO A 40 9.45 -2.98 -3.62
N GLN A 41 10.63 -2.94 -2.99
CA GLN A 41 10.77 -2.81 -1.53
C GLN A 41 10.19 -1.50 -1.00
N ILE A 42 10.41 -0.41 -1.74
CA ILE A 42 9.93 0.92 -1.36
C ILE A 42 8.42 0.97 -1.56
N ALA A 43 7.93 0.43 -2.68
CA ALA A 43 6.51 0.33 -2.97
C ALA A 43 5.73 -0.35 -1.85
N VAL A 44 6.22 -1.51 -1.41
CA VAL A 44 5.59 -2.30 -0.33
C VAL A 44 5.55 -1.52 0.97
N ARG A 45 6.63 -0.82 1.36
CA ARG A 45 6.61 0.03 2.57
C ARG A 45 5.59 1.16 2.50
N LEU A 46 5.45 1.80 1.33
CA LEU A 46 4.49 2.88 1.14
C LEU A 46 3.04 2.37 1.16
N LEU A 47 2.79 1.21 0.55
CA LEU A 47 1.48 0.56 0.60
C LEU A 47 1.07 0.22 2.03
N VAL A 48 1.97 -0.38 2.82
CA VAL A 48 1.71 -0.65 4.25
C VAL A 48 1.31 0.62 5.01
N HIS A 49 2.08 1.70 4.82
CA HIS A 49 1.80 2.98 5.47
C HIS A 49 0.40 3.51 5.10
N LYS A 50 -0.01 3.37 3.84
CA LYS A 50 -1.34 3.79 3.38
C LYS A 50 -2.46 2.87 3.84
N ILE A 51 -2.23 1.56 3.93
CA ILE A 51 -3.19 0.59 4.47
C ILE A 51 -3.46 0.84 5.96
N HIS A 52 -2.50 1.39 6.70
CA HIS A 52 -2.68 1.80 8.11
C HIS A 52 -3.30 3.20 8.29
N SER A 53 -3.67 3.86 7.19
CA SER A 53 -4.29 5.20 7.23
C SER A 53 -5.80 5.13 7.53
N GLN A 54 -6.51 6.24 7.32
CA GLN A 54 -7.97 6.29 7.49
C GLN A 54 -8.68 5.29 6.57
N GLU A 55 -9.89 4.86 6.95
CA GLU A 55 -10.66 3.81 6.28
C GLU A 55 -10.70 3.95 4.76
N TRP A 56 -11.02 5.14 4.25
CA TRP A 56 -11.08 5.37 2.81
C TRP A 56 -9.71 5.28 2.11
N GLU A 57 -8.67 5.91 2.68
CA GLU A 57 -7.32 5.83 2.11
C GLU A 57 -6.79 4.38 2.13
N ALA A 58 -7.12 3.64 3.19
CA ALA A 58 -6.74 2.24 3.33
C ALA A 58 -7.45 1.37 2.27
N LEU A 59 -8.74 1.56 2.04
CA LEU A 59 -9.49 0.88 0.98
C LEU A 59 -8.88 1.15 -0.40
N GLN A 60 -8.58 2.41 -0.72
CA GLN A 60 -7.92 2.76 -1.98
C GLN A 60 -6.53 2.14 -2.10
N ALA A 61 -5.76 2.08 -1.01
CA ALA A 61 -4.46 1.44 -0.98
C ALA A 61 -4.55 -0.07 -1.21
N LEU A 62 -5.60 -0.71 -0.71
CA LEU A 62 -5.89 -2.13 -0.97
C LEU A 62 -6.27 -2.36 -2.44
N THR A 63 -7.04 -1.47 -3.07
CA THR A 63 -7.30 -1.52 -4.53
C THR A 63 -6.00 -1.40 -5.31
N VAL A 64 -5.13 -0.43 -4.96
CA VAL A 64 -3.82 -0.28 -5.62
C VAL A 64 -3.00 -1.57 -5.48
N LEU A 65 -2.95 -2.14 -4.26
CA LEU A 65 -2.25 -3.41 -4.01
C LEU A 65 -2.79 -4.55 -4.87
N GLU A 66 -4.11 -4.69 -4.99
CA GLU A 66 -4.75 -5.71 -5.83
C GLU A 66 -4.32 -5.57 -7.29
N VAL A 67 -4.37 -4.35 -7.83
CA VAL A 67 -3.97 -4.06 -9.21
C VAL A 67 -2.48 -4.35 -9.41
N CYS A 68 -1.63 -3.99 -8.45
CA CYS A 68 -0.20 -4.32 -8.48
C CYS A 68 0.04 -5.84 -8.48
N MET A 69 -0.70 -6.61 -7.68
CA MET A 69 -0.58 -8.08 -7.66
C MET A 69 -1.04 -8.75 -8.97
N LYS A 70 -1.93 -8.10 -9.74
CA LYS A 70 -2.36 -8.58 -11.05
C LYS A 70 -1.40 -8.20 -12.18
N ASN A 71 -0.77 -7.02 -12.09
CA ASN A 71 -0.04 -6.43 -13.21
C ASN A 71 1.50 -6.41 -13.03
N CYS A 72 2.01 -6.60 -11.81
CA CYS A 72 3.44 -6.50 -11.54
C CYS A 72 4.14 -7.87 -11.54
N GLY A 73 5.48 -7.84 -11.65
CA GLY A 73 6.28 -9.06 -11.78
C GLY A 73 6.58 -9.76 -10.45
N ARG A 74 7.21 -10.94 -10.56
CA ARG A 74 7.59 -11.79 -9.41
C ARG A 74 8.39 -11.07 -8.33
N ARG A 75 9.20 -10.06 -8.70
CA ARG A 75 10.00 -9.28 -7.73
C ARG A 75 9.12 -8.56 -6.70
N PHE A 76 7.98 -8.01 -7.13
CA PHE A 76 7.01 -7.37 -6.23
C PHE A 76 6.27 -8.43 -5.40
N HIS A 77 5.82 -9.52 -6.03
CA HIS A 77 5.11 -10.59 -5.33
C HIS A 77 5.97 -11.22 -4.22
N ASN A 78 7.28 -11.37 -4.45
CA ASN A 78 8.22 -11.87 -3.45
C ASN A 78 8.35 -10.96 -2.23
N GLU A 79 8.18 -9.64 -2.37
CA GLU A 79 8.19 -8.70 -1.26
C GLU A 79 6.88 -8.74 -0.48
N ILE A 80 5.75 -8.85 -1.18
CA ILE A 80 4.40 -9.02 -0.58
C ILE A 80 4.28 -10.35 0.16
N ALA A 81 4.88 -11.42 -0.36
CA ALA A 81 4.86 -12.74 0.27
C ALA A 81 5.75 -12.84 1.53
N ARG A 82 6.49 -11.80 1.91
CA ARG A 82 7.30 -11.82 3.12
C ARG A 82 6.43 -11.71 4.36
N TYR A 83 6.83 -12.43 5.41
CA TYR A 83 6.22 -12.31 6.74
C TYR A 83 6.18 -10.86 7.25
N SER A 84 7.19 -10.06 6.92
CA SER A 84 7.20 -8.64 7.29
C SER A 84 6.02 -7.85 6.73
N PHE A 85 5.55 -8.15 5.52
CA PHE A 85 4.38 -7.49 4.94
C PHE A 85 3.08 -8.10 5.48
N LEU A 86 3.00 -9.43 5.49
CA LEU A 86 1.81 -10.15 5.99
C LEU A 86 1.49 -9.80 7.44
N ASN A 87 2.51 -9.65 8.30
CA ASN A 87 2.32 -9.24 9.69
C ASN A 87 1.70 -7.84 9.80
N GLU A 88 1.99 -6.93 8.87
CA GLU A 88 1.38 -5.60 8.86
C GLU A 88 -0.09 -5.65 8.44
N LEU A 89 -0.46 -6.55 7.52
CA LEU A 89 -1.87 -6.80 7.18
C LEU A 89 -2.61 -7.48 8.33
N ILE A 90 -1.99 -8.45 8.99
CA ILE A 90 -2.57 -9.11 10.17
C ILE A 90 -2.87 -8.08 11.26
N LYS A 91 -1.98 -7.12 11.52
CA LYS A 91 -2.24 -6.03 12.50
C LYS A 91 -3.45 -5.17 12.16
N VAL A 92 -3.79 -5.03 10.87
CA VAL A 92 -4.92 -4.22 10.40
C VAL A 92 -6.24 -4.96 10.63
N VAL A 93 -6.27 -6.25 10.32
CA VAL A 93 -7.49 -7.08 10.43
C VAL A 93 -7.68 -7.68 11.82
N SER A 94 -6.59 -7.88 12.56
CA SER A 94 -6.65 -8.31 13.95
C SER A 94 -7.37 -7.21 14.72
N PRO A 95 -8.51 -7.53 15.36
CA PRO A 95 -9.06 -6.63 16.35
C PRO A 95 -7.92 -6.31 17.31
N LYS A 96 -7.64 -5.02 17.56
CA LYS A 96 -6.91 -4.67 18.78
C LYS A 96 -7.75 -5.30 19.87
N VAL A 97 -7.31 -6.44 20.40
CA VAL A 97 -7.98 -7.10 21.51
C VAL A 97 -7.93 -6.06 22.61
N GLY A 98 -9.01 -5.31 22.72
CA GLY A 98 -9.28 -4.48 23.87
C GLY A 98 -9.17 -5.45 25.01
N VAL A 99 -8.21 -5.18 25.89
CA VAL A 99 -8.30 -5.62 27.28
C VAL A 99 -9.77 -5.48 27.66
N LEU A 100 -10.47 -6.61 27.82
CA LEU A 100 -11.79 -6.59 28.42
C LEU A 100 -11.57 -5.95 29.80
N PRO A 101 -12.17 -4.79 30.11
CA PRO A 101 -12.13 -4.28 31.47
C PRO A 101 -13.08 -5.16 32.27
N GLY A 102 -12.54 -6.25 32.78
CA GLY A 102 -13.19 -7.22 33.67
C GLY A 102 -12.36 -7.40 34.93
N ARG A 103 -12.13 -6.28 35.64
CA ARG A 103 -12.14 -6.28 37.10
C ARG A 103 -13.52 -5.79 37.52
#